data_AF-A0A7C1NWD9-F1
#
_entry.id   AF-A0A7C1NWD9-F1
#
_cell.length_a   1.000
_cell.length_b   1.000
_cell.length_c   1.000
_cell.angle_alpha   90.00
_cell.angle_beta   90.00
_cell.angle_gamma   90.00
#
_symmetry.space_group_name_H-M   'P 1'
#
loop_
_entity.id
_entity.type
_entity.pdbx_description
1 polymer ?
#
loop_
_entity_poly.entity_id
_entity_poly.type
_entity_poly.pdbx_seq_one_letter_code
_entity_poly.pdbx_strand_id
1 'polypeptide(L)'
;MRTTIDLPDKLFRRVKAAASLRGVTLKEFISRSVEQQLNGSELAEEGQFVQLPLVSSEQPGSRDLTPERIAELLEDGDLHESSGR
;
A
#
# COMPACT_ATOMS: atom_id res chain seq x y z
N MET A 1 20.55 18.22 15.04
CA MET A 1 21.15 19.47 14.48
C MET A 1 20.04 20.48 14.20
N ARG A 2 20.30 21.79 14.32
CA ARG A 2 19.33 22.83 13.91
C ARG A 2 19.71 23.33 12.52
N THR A 3 18.85 23.07 11.54
CA THR A 3 19.03 23.51 10.15
C THR A 3 17.95 24.53 9.83
N THR A 4 18.33 25.67 9.28
CA THR A 4 17.39 26.67 8.76
C THR A 4 17.28 26.48 7.26
N ILE A 5 16.07 26.24 6.77
CA ILE A 5 15.76 26.12 5.34
C ILE A 5 14.77 27.21 4.96
N ASP A 6 14.90 27.77 3.76
CA ASP A 6 13.89 28.66 3.22
C ASP A 6 12.73 27.83 2.67
N LEU A 7 11.51 28.14 3.11
CA LEU A 7 10.31 27.43 2.69
C LEU A 7 9.24 28.45 2.30
N PRO A 8 8.77 28.48 1.04
CA PRO A 8 7.73 29.40 0.62
C PRO A 8 6.48 29.28 1.49
N ASP A 9 5.85 30.41 1.84
CA ASP A 9 4.69 30.46 2.76
C ASP A 9 3.56 29.49 2.36
N LYS A 10 3.29 29.38 1.06
CA LYS A 10 2.26 28.48 0.53
C LYS A 10 2.59 27.02 0.84
N LEU A 11 3.86 26.64 0.74
CA LEU A 11 4.33 25.29 1.03
C LEU A 11 4.34 25.04 2.54
N PHE A 12 4.80 26.01 3.34
CA PHE A 12 4.76 25.93 4.81
C PHE A 12 3.34 25.65 5.34
N ARG A 13 2.33 26.38 4.85
CA ARG A 13 0.93 26.17 5.23
C ARG A 13 0.44 24.75 4.92
N ARG A 14 0.77 24.23 3.72
CA ARG A 14 0.39 22.88 3.30
C ARG A 14 1.05 21.81 4.17
N VAL A 15 2.34 21.95 4.43
CA VAL A 15 3.11 21.01 5.27
C VAL A 15 2.55 21.03 6.69
N LYS A 16 2.26 22.21 7.26
CA LYS A 16 1.66 22.32 8.60
C LYS A 16 0.30 21.64 8.67
N ALA A 17 -0.57 21.87 7.69
CA ALA A 17 -1.87 21.20 7.62
C ALA A 17 -1.71 19.67 7.53
N ALA A 18 -0.81 19.18 6.67
CA ALA A 18 -0.56 17.75 6.51
C ALA A 18 0.01 17.11 7.80
N ALA A 19 0.88 17.80 8.52
CA ALA A 19 1.40 17.34 9.81
C ALA A 19 0.28 17.25 10.87
N SER A 20 -0.56 18.28 10.97
CA SER A 20 -1.71 18.29 11.88
C SER A 20 -2.71 17.17 11.57
N LEU A 21 -3.03 16.95 10.30
CA LEU A 21 -3.95 15.88 9.87
C LEU A 21 -3.43 14.48 10.23
N ARG A 22 -2.10 14.29 10.21
CA ARG A 22 -1.45 13.02 10.56
C ARG A 22 -1.14 12.90 12.06
N GLY A 23 -1.46 13.93 12.86
CA GLY A 23 -1.19 13.94 14.30
C GLY A 23 0.30 13.97 14.67
N VAL A 24 1.18 14.40 13.76
CA VAL A 24 2.64 14.43 13.97
C VAL A 24 3.16 15.85 14.07
N THR A 25 4.32 16.02 14.70
CA THR A 25 4.96 17.33 14.75
C THR A 25 5.48 17.75 13.38
N LEU A 26 5.56 19.07 13.12
CA LEU A 26 6.09 19.60 11.87
C LEU A 26 7.53 19.13 11.60
N LYS A 27 8.36 19.07 12.65
CA LYS A 27 9.74 18.58 12.57
C LYS A 27 9.76 17.13 12.09
N GLU A 28 8.98 16.26 12.72
CA GLU A 28 8.93 14.84 12.38
C GLU A 28 8.38 14.59 10.98
N PHE A 29 7.35 15.34 10.59
CA PHE A 29 6.81 15.31 9.23
C PHE A 29 7.88 15.65 8.19
N ILE A 30 8.64 16.72 8.41
CA ILE A 30 9.70 17.14 7.48
C ILE A 30 10.84 16.12 7.47
N SER A 31 11.30 15.66 8.63
CA SER A 31 12.38 14.64 8.73
C SER A 31 12.00 13.36 7.98
N ARG A 32 10.80 12.81 8.22
CA ARG A 32 10.33 11.61 7.51
C ARG A 32 10.19 11.84 6.01
N SER A 33 9.69 13.00 5.60
CA SER A 33 9.54 13.31 4.17
C SER A 33 10.90 13.40 3.47
N VAL A 34 11.90 13.97 4.15
CA VAL A 34 13.28 14.03 3.64
C VAL A 34 13.90 12.64 3.59
N GLU A 35 13.76 11.84 4.66
CA GLU A 35 14.21 10.45 4.69
C GLU A 35 13.56 9.61 3.58
N GLN A 36 12.26 9.74 3.36
CA GLN A 36 11.55 9.07 2.27
C GLN A 36 12.09 9.46 0.89
N GLN A 37 12.37 10.75 0.67
CA GLN A 37 12.92 11.21 -0.61
C GLN A 37 14.37 10.76 -0.83
N LEU A 38 15.16 10.65 0.24
CA LEU A 38 16.56 10.20 0.18
C LEU A 38 16.71 8.69 0.09
N ASN A 39 15.79 7.93 0.70
CA ASN A 39 15.77 6.46 0.71
C ASN A 39 15.00 5.87 -0.50
N GLY A 40 14.77 6.65 -1.55
CA GLY A 40 14.07 6.24 -2.78
C GLY A 40 12.56 6.51 -2.73
N SER A 41 11.88 7.11 -3.71
CA SER A 41 11.96 6.89 -5.17
C SER A 41 12.17 5.43 -5.62
N GLU A 42 12.00 4.46 -4.72
CA GLU A 42 11.98 3.01 -4.99
C GLU A 42 10.60 2.40 -4.68
N LEU A 43 9.55 3.22 -4.57
CA LEU A 43 8.15 2.76 -4.47
C LEU A 43 7.34 2.99 -5.75
N ALA A 44 8.05 3.22 -6.87
CA ALA A 44 7.49 3.07 -8.20
C ALA A 44 8.43 2.21 -9.06
N GLU A 45 8.92 1.11 -8.49
CA GLU A 45 9.28 -0.05 -9.30
C GLU A 45 8.08 -1.00 -9.22
N GLU A 46 7.59 -1.37 -10.39
CA GLU A 46 6.51 -2.31 -10.60
C GLU A 46 6.83 -3.65 -9.88
N GLY A 47 5.99 -4.05 -8.91
CA GLY A 47 6.13 -5.33 -8.22
C GLY A 47 6.23 -5.16 -6.71
N GLN A 48 5.07 -5.23 -6.03
CA GLN A 48 5.01 -5.27 -4.58
C GLN A 48 5.74 -6.50 -4.05
N PHE A 49 6.95 -6.32 -3.49
CA PHE A 49 7.58 -7.35 -2.67
C PHE A 49 6.83 -7.44 -1.33
N VAL A 50 5.87 -8.36 -1.25
CA VAL A 50 5.24 -8.75 0.01
C VAL A 50 6.12 -9.76 0.73
N GLN A 51 6.61 -9.40 1.92
CA GLN A 51 7.13 -10.39 2.88
C GLN A 51 5.96 -10.85 3.77
N LEU A 52 5.32 -11.93 3.34
CA LEU A 52 4.28 -12.65 4.07
C LEU A 52 4.47 -14.15 3.75
N PRO A 53 3.90 -15.09 4.53
CA PRO A 53 3.66 -16.43 4.01
C PRO A 53 2.70 -16.32 2.82
N LEU A 54 3.26 -16.10 1.63
CA LEU A 54 2.53 -15.99 0.38
C LEU A 54 2.41 -17.40 -0.18
N VAL A 55 1.18 -17.91 -0.24
CA VAL A 55 0.90 -19.15 -0.97
C VAL A 55 0.92 -18.80 -2.46
N SER A 56 1.92 -19.32 -3.17
CA SER A 56 2.01 -19.17 -4.62
C SER A 56 0.78 -19.80 -5.30
N SER A 57 0.12 -19.06 -6.18
CA SER A 57 -0.96 -19.60 -7.00
C SER A 57 -0.38 -20.44 -8.14
N GLU A 58 -0.98 -21.59 -8.43
CA GLU A 58 -0.67 -22.39 -9.63
C GLU A 58 -1.10 -21.69 -10.93
N GLN A 59 -2.08 -20.79 -10.83
CA GLN A 59 -2.60 -20.01 -11.95
C GLN A 59 -2.51 -18.51 -11.61
N PRO A 60 -1.32 -17.92 -11.71
CA PRO A 60 -1.09 -16.51 -11.40
C PRO A 60 -1.75 -15.60 -12.46
N GLY A 61 -2.28 -14.46 -12.02
CA GLY A 61 -2.95 -13.47 -12.88
C GLY A 61 -4.20 -12.88 -12.23
N SER A 62 -4.83 -11.91 -12.91
CA SER A 62 -6.14 -11.39 -12.51
C SER A 62 -7.24 -12.29 -13.08
N ARG A 63 -8.26 -12.60 -12.29
CA ARG A 63 -9.46 -13.31 -12.74
C ARG A 63 -10.55 -12.31 -13.05
N ASP A 64 -11.18 -12.46 -14.21
CA ASP A 64 -12.42 -11.75 -14.52
C ASP A 64 -13.56 -12.43 -13.77
N LEU A 65 -13.98 -11.82 -12.66
CA LEU A 65 -15.02 -12.34 -11.77
C LEU A 65 -16.30 -11.52 -11.95
N THR A 66 -17.20 -12.01 -12.80
CA THR A 66 -18.58 -11.48 -12.89
C THR A 66 -19.48 -12.15 -11.85
N PRO A 67 -20.61 -11.54 -11.46
CA PRO A 67 -21.55 -12.15 -10.52
C PRO A 67 -22.02 -13.56 -10.93
N GLU A 68 -22.26 -13.77 -12.23
CA GLU A 68 -22.68 -15.05 -12.79
C GLU A 68 -21.56 -16.09 -12.67
N ARG A 69 -20.32 -15.69 -12.97
CA ARG A 69 -19.14 -16.55 -12.85
C ARG A 69 -18.83 -16.92 -11.41
N ILE A 70 -19.09 -16.03 -10.46
CA ILE A 70 -18.95 -16.31 -9.03
C ILE A 70 -19.99 -17.33 -8.58
N ALA A 71 -21.25 -17.19 -9.00
CA ALA A 71 -22.31 -18.14 -8.66
C ALA A 71 -21.98 -19.56 -9.16
N GLU A 72 -21.55 -19.69 -10.42
CA GLU A 72 -21.12 -20.96 -11.01
C GLU A 72 -19.95 -21.61 -10.22
N LEU A 73 -18.93 -20.83 -9.87
CA LEU A 73 -17.76 -21.34 -9.13
C LEU A 73 -18.11 -21.79 -7.70
N LEU A 74 -19.08 -21.15 -7.06
CA LEU A 74 -19.55 -21.53 -5.73
C LEU A 74 -20.40 -22.81 -5.78
N GLU A 75 -21.22 -22.98 -6.82
CA GLU A 75 -22.00 -24.20 -7.05
C GLU A 75 -21.10 -25.41 -7.36
N ASP A 76 -20.03 -25.22 -8.14
CA ASP A 76 -19.04 -26.28 -8.44
C ASP A 76 -18.16 -26.65 -7.23
N GLY A 77 -17.88 -25.68 -6.35
CA GLY A 77 -17.02 -25.86 -5.18
C GLY A 77 -17.62 -26.73 -4.07
N ASP A 78 -18.94 -26.71 -3.91
CA ASP A 78 -19.67 -27.49 -2.89
C ASP A 78 -19.70 -29.00 -3.19
N LEU A 79 -19.31 -29.43 -4.41
CA LEU A 79 -19.23 -30.85 -4.78
C LEU A 79 -17.98 -31.57 -4.24
N HIS A 80 -17.00 -30.84 -3.69
CA HIS A 80 -15.72 -31.41 -3.24
C HIS A 80 -15.57 -31.62 -1.73
N GLU A 81 -16.55 -31.26 -0.89
CA GLU A 81 -16.47 -31.46 0.58
C GLU A 81 -17.01 -32.82 1.10
N SER A 82 -17.16 -33.85 0.26
CA SER A 82 -17.68 -35.16 0.72
C SER A 82 -16.80 -36.40 0.47
N SER A 83 -15.50 -36.26 0.15
CA SER A 83 -14.63 -37.45 0.06
C SER A 83 -13.19 -37.24 0.57
N GLY A 84 -12.87 -37.94 1.67
CA GLY A 84 -11.54 -38.12 2.29
C GLY A 84 -11.30 -37.21 3.49
N ARG A 85 -11.29 -37.61 4.77
CA ARG A 85 -10.73 -38.82 5.43
C ARG A 85 -9.34 -39.21 4.96
#